data_AF-A0A0N8JYB1-F1
#
_entry.id   AF-A0A0N8JYB1-F1
#
_cell.length_a   1.000
_cell.length_b   1.000
_cell.length_c   1.000
_cell.angle_alpha   90.00
_cell.angle_beta   90.00
_cell.angle_gamma   90.00
#
_symmetry.space_group_name_H-M   'P 1'
#
loop_
_entity.id
_entity.type
_entity.pdbx_description
1 polymer ?
#
loop_
_entity_poly.entity_id
_entity_poly.type
_entity_poly.pdbx_seq_one_letter_code
_entity_poly.pdbx_strand_id
1 'polypeptide(L)'
;MAGFERTAKKNFGGGNTAWEERKLSKYETSEIRLVEILETLCESSSFECNRMVEEHEEHFETWWFRWKTEHPDLFKWFCINTIKVCCPKGTYGPDCNACVGGSERPCHGNGLCDGDGTRGGQGTCTCNHGYQGELCLDCVEGYFSEERNDTHAICTECHTSCKTCAGPSNGDCEDCKAGWEKDQQGACIDVDECSAESPPCKEDQLCVNTDGSYSCK
;
A
#
# COMPACT_ATOMS: atom_id res chain seq x y z
N MET A 1 9.89 4.38 -14.53
CA MET A 1 10.08 4.71 -15.97
C MET A 1 10.94 3.62 -16.63
N ALA A 2 10.41 2.41 -16.82
CA ALA A 2 11.19 1.27 -17.29
C ALA A 2 11.76 1.45 -18.72
N GLY A 3 11.05 2.16 -19.61
CA GLY A 3 11.52 2.43 -20.97
C GLY A 3 12.78 3.31 -21.04
N PHE A 4 12.91 4.27 -20.13
CA PHE A 4 14.11 5.12 -20.04
C PHE A 4 15.34 4.31 -19.64
N GLU A 5 15.20 3.43 -18.65
CA GLU A 5 16.26 2.54 -18.16
C GLU A 5 16.67 1.53 -19.24
N ARG A 6 15.69 0.94 -19.93
CA ARG A 6 15.90 -0.04 -21.01
C ARG A 6 16.65 0.53 -22.21
N THR A 7 16.45 1.81 -22.53
CA THR A 7 17.14 2.49 -23.65
C THR A 7 18.40 3.25 -23.23
N ALA A 8 18.68 3.38 -21.93
CA ALA A 8 19.77 4.22 -21.42
C ALA A 8 21.17 3.84 -21.93
N LYS A 9 21.39 2.55 -22.24
CA LYS A 9 22.68 2.02 -22.71
C LYS A 9 22.73 1.76 -24.22
N LYS A 10 21.68 2.13 -24.96
CA LYS A 10 21.61 1.93 -26.42
C LYS A 10 22.29 3.07 -27.17
N ASN A 11 22.47 2.86 -28.47
CA ASN A 11 22.99 3.82 -29.45
C ASN A 11 22.18 3.66 -30.76
N PHE A 12 22.53 4.42 -31.81
CA PHE A 12 21.84 4.36 -33.10
C PHE A 12 21.99 3.02 -33.85
N GLY A 13 22.73 2.05 -33.31
CA GLY A 13 22.89 0.72 -33.88
C GLY A 13 23.93 0.63 -35.00
N GLY A 14 24.60 1.74 -35.39
CA GLY A 14 25.71 1.74 -36.33
C GLY A 14 27.06 1.63 -35.62
N GLY A 15 27.97 0.82 -36.18
CA GLY A 15 29.22 0.41 -35.54
C GLY A 15 30.25 1.50 -35.25
N ASN A 16 29.94 2.79 -35.41
CA ASN A 16 30.88 3.88 -35.11
C ASN A 16 30.19 5.11 -34.48
N THR A 17 29.90 5.01 -33.17
CA THR A 17 29.19 6.00 -32.35
C THR A 17 29.79 7.42 -32.43
N ALA A 18 31.13 7.53 -32.55
CA ALA A 18 31.82 8.83 -32.63
C ALA A 18 31.61 9.56 -33.97
N TRP A 19 31.33 8.83 -35.05
CA TRP A 19 30.95 9.41 -36.34
C TRP A 19 29.48 9.85 -36.31
N GLU A 20 28.61 9.03 -35.72
CA GLU A 20 27.18 9.31 -35.57
C GLU A 20 26.95 10.55 -34.71
N GLU A 21 27.59 10.68 -33.54
CA GLU A 21 27.44 11.85 -32.67
C GLU A 21 27.99 13.16 -33.26
N ARG A 22 28.89 13.09 -34.25
CA ARG A 22 29.40 14.28 -34.96
C ARG A 22 28.50 14.72 -36.11
N LYS A 23 27.64 13.85 -36.61
CA LYS A 23 26.78 14.07 -37.79
C LYS A 23 25.29 14.10 -37.45
N LEU A 24 24.89 13.48 -36.34
CA LEU A 24 23.55 13.39 -35.79
C LEU A 24 23.54 13.98 -34.37
N SER A 25 22.34 14.30 -33.88
CA SER A 25 22.15 14.61 -32.45
C SER A 25 22.41 13.37 -31.59
N LYS A 26 22.66 13.54 -30.29
CA LYS A 26 22.89 12.41 -29.36
C LYS A 26 21.70 11.45 -29.36
N TYR A 27 21.95 10.14 -29.31
CA TYR A 27 20.90 9.13 -29.16
C TYR A 27 20.01 9.39 -27.94
N GLU A 28 20.61 9.86 -26.85
CA GLU A 28 19.91 10.20 -25.61
C GLU A 28 18.73 11.17 -25.80
N THR A 29 18.84 12.09 -26.76
CA THR A 29 17.86 13.15 -27.04
C THR A 29 17.21 13.00 -28.42
N SER A 30 17.41 11.87 -29.10
CA SER A 30 16.92 11.66 -30.46
C SER A 30 15.45 11.22 -30.48
N GLU A 31 14.80 11.42 -31.63
CA GLU A 31 13.47 10.89 -31.94
C GLU A 31 13.44 9.37 -31.93
N ILE A 32 14.50 8.72 -32.44
CA ILE A 32 14.63 7.26 -32.47
C ILE A 32 14.52 6.67 -31.06
N ARG A 33 15.18 7.28 -30.07
CA ARG A 33 15.07 6.82 -28.69
C ARG A 33 13.66 7.03 -28.13
N LEU A 34 12.98 8.11 -28.51
CA LEU A 34 11.59 8.35 -28.10
C LEU A 34 10.68 7.26 -28.65
N VAL A 35 10.75 6.95 -29.95
CA VAL A 35 9.94 5.91 -30.59
C VAL A 35 10.19 4.55 -29.94
N GLU A 36 11.46 4.17 -29.73
CA GLU A 36 11.79 2.92 -29.02
C GLU A 36 11.19 2.84 -27.61
N ILE A 37 11.11 3.98 -26.90
CA ILE A 37 10.47 4.05 -25.58
C ILE A 37 8.96 3.83 -25.74
N LEU A 38 8.30 4.57 -26.65
CA LEU A 38 6.86 4.54 -26.86
C LEU A 38 6.36 3.15 -27.29
N GLU A 39 7.04 2.50 -28.25
CA GLU A 39 6.71 1.15 -28.74
C GLU A 39 6.74 0.08 -27.64
N THR A 40 7.43 0.36 -26.54
CA THR A 40 7.67 -0.60 -25.46
C THR A 40 7.02 -0.18 -24.14
N LEU A 41 6.14 0.84 -24.16
CA LEU A 41 5.34 1.26 -23.02
C LEU A 41 4.20 0.28 -22.72
N CYS A 42 3.54 -0.23 -23.76
CA CYS A 42 2.38 -1.10 -23.67
C CYS A 42 2.72 -2.50 -24.19
N GLU A 43 2.10 -3.52 -23.60
CA GLU A 43 2.07 -4.84 -24.25
C GLU A 43 1.20 -4.76 -25.51
N SER A 44 1.55 -5.52 -26.56
CA SER A 44 0.81 -5.52 -27.83
C SER A 44 -0.64 -5.99 -27.69
N SER A 45 -0.94 -6.75 -26.64
CA SER A 45 -2.29 -7.19 -26.28
C SER A 45 -3.13 -6.10 -25.60
N SER A 46 -2.51 -5.02 -25.11
CA SER A 46 -3.18 -3.99 -24.32
C SER A 46 -3.75 -2.88 -25.21
N PHE A 47 -4.91 -3.13 -25.82
CA PHE A 47 -5.53 -2.22 -26.79
C PHE A 47 -5.71 -0.79 -26.25
N GLU A 48 -6.26 -0.65 -25.04
CA GLU A 48 -6.52 0.65 -24.40
C GLU A 48 -5.24 1.46 -24.16
N CYS A 49 -4.17 0.78 -23.75
CA CYS A 49 -2.87 1.40 -23.53
C CYS A 49 -2.28 1.90 -24.86
N ASN A 50 -2.27 1.05 -25.89
CA ASN A 50 -1.73 1.41 -27.20
C ASN A 50 -2.52 2.58 -27.82
N ARG A 51 -3.86 2.55 -27.74
CA ARG A 51 -4.71 3.67 -28.19
C ARG A 51 -4.36 4.97 -27.48
N MET A 52 -4.17 4.96 -26.16
CA MET A 52 -3.81 6.15 -25.40
C MET A 52 -2.45 6.71 -25.82
N VAL A 53 -1.47 5.83 -26.06
CA VAL A 53 -0.14 6.24 -26.54
C VAL A 53 -0.23 6.90 -27.91
N GLU A 54 -0.99 6.31 -28.83
CA GLU A 54 -1.23 6.85 -30.18
C GLU A 54 -1.97 8.20 -30.13
N GLU A 55 -3.05 8.32 -29.35
CA GLU A 55 -3.84 9.55 -29.21
C GLU A 55 -3.03 10.74 -28.65
N HIS A 56 -1.95 10.46 -27.93
CA HIS A 56 -1.15 11.48 -27.25
C HIS A 56 0.32 11.55 -27.71
N GLU A 57 0.65 10.96 -28.85
CA GLU A 57 2.01 10.96 -29.43
C GLU A 57 2.59 12.39 -29.56
N GLU A 58 1.79 13.33 -30.07
CA GLU A 58 2.20 14.74 -30.22
C GLU A 58 2.59 15.38 -28.88
N HIS A 59 1.91 15.04 -27.79
CA HIS A 59 2.23 15.55 -26.46
C HIS A 59 3.56 14.98 -25.97
N PHE A 60 3.82 13.69 -26.21
CA PHE A 60 5.08 13.06 -25.84
C PHE A 60 6.26 13.62 -26.63
N GLU A 61 6.10 13.83 -27.94
CA GLU A 61 7.11 14.49 -28.78
C GLU A 61 7.38 15.92 -28.33
N THR A 62 6.32 16.70 -28.14
CA THR A 62 6.42 18.10 -27.69
C THR A 62 7.13 18.18 -26.34
N TRP A 63 6.80 17.29 -25.41
CA TRP A 63 7.51 17.21 -24.14
C TRP A 63 8.97 16.84 -24.34
N TRP A 64 9.26 15.78 -25.10
CA TRP A 64 10.60 15.25 -25.30
C TRP A 64 11.56 16.29 -25.87
N PHE A 65 11.12 17.07 -26.86
CA PHE A 65 11.97 18.03 -27.57
C PHE A 65 11.95 19.44 -26.97
N ARG A 66 10.86 19.86 -26.31
CA ARG A 66 10.71 21.26 -25.86
C ARG A 66 10.68 21.43 -24.35
N TRP A 67 10.04 20.51 -23.63
CA TRP A 67 9.70 20.74 -22.21
C TRP A 67 10.41 19.83 -21.22
N LYS A 68 11.07 18.77 -21.65
CA LYS A 68 11.72 17.77 -20.79
C LYS A 68 12.68 18.37 -19.76
N THR A 69 13.39 19.44 -20.11
CA THR A 69 14.33 20.12 -19.20
C THR A 69 13.61 20.96 -18.14
N GLU A 70 12.53 21.64 -18.50
CA GLU A 70 11.76 22.51 -17.60
C GLU A 70 10.75 21.71 -16.75
N HIS A 71 10.28 20.59 -17.30
CA HIS A 71 9.28 19.71 -16.71
C HIS A 71 9.77 18.26 -16.73
N PRO A 72 10.80 17.90 -15.93
CA PRO A 72 11.40 16.57 -15.96
C PRO A 72 10.46 15.45 -15.49
N ASP A 73 9.45 15.79 -14.69
CA ASP A 73 8.41 14.86 -14.28
C ASP A 73 7.30 14.78 -15.34
N LEU A 74 7.41 13.79 -16.22
CA LEU A 74 6.42 13.53 -17.27
C LEU A 74 5.03 13.26 -16.69
N PHE A 75 4.92 12.57 -15.55
CA PHE A 75 3.61 12.26 -14.96
C PHE A 75 2.90 13.54 -14.52
N LYS A 76 3.62 14.41 -13.82
CA LYS A 76 3.10 15.70 -13.39
C LYS A 76 2.75 16.60 -14.57
N TRP A 77 3.63 16.70 -15.56
CA TRP A 77 3.37 17.54 -16.74
C TRP A 77 2.20 16.99 -17.55
N PHE A 78 2.28 15.73 -17.98
CA PHE A 78 1.30 15.15 -18.89
C PHE A 78 -0.03 14.86 -18.19
N CYS A 79 -0.02 13.96 -17.19
CA CYS A 79 -1.26 13.42 -16.65
C CYS A 79 -2.02 14.41 -15.74
N ILE A 80 -1.29 15.17 -14.91
CA ILE A 80 -1.90 16.09 -13.95
C ILE A 80 -2.21 17.45 -14.61
N ASN A 81 -1.25 18.04 -15.32
CA ASN A 81 -1.38 19.43 -15.80
C ASN A 81 -1.94 19.53 -17.22
N THR A 82 -1.52 18.66 -18.14
CA THR A 82 -1.87 18.75 -19.57
C THR A 82 -3.23 18.11 -19.85
N ILE A 83 -3.38 16.80 -19.64
CA ILE A 83 -4.63 16.08 -19.94
C ILE A 83 -5.60 16.01 -18.74
N LYS A 84 -5.12 16.36 -17.54
CA LYS A 84 -5.92 16.51 -16.30
C LYS A 84 -6.75 15.28 -15.91
N VAL A 85 -6.25 14.07 -16.19
CA VAL A 85 -6.92 12.81 -15.81
C VAL A 85 -6.36 12.21 -14.53
N CYS A 86 -5.18 12.67 -14.08
CA CYS A 86 -4.59 12.30 -12.79
C CYS A 86 -4.66 13.44 -11.76
N CYS A 87 -4.48 13.05 -10.51
CA CYS A 87 -4.23 13.93 -9.38
C CYS A 87 -2.85 13.68 -8.76
N PRO A 88 -2.26 14.64 -8.02
CA PRO A 88 -1.12 14.38 -7.15
C PRO A 88 -1.43 13.25 -6.14
N LYS A 89 -0.40 12.53 -5.69
CA LYS A 89 -0.56 11.55 -4.61
C LYS A 89 -1.17 12.17 -3.36
N GLY A 90 -2.01 11.41 -2.68
CA GLY A 90 -2.78 11.79 -1.51
C GLY A 90 -3.91 12.78 -1.79
N THR A 91 -4.35 12.88 -3.05
CA THR A 91 -5.48 13.71 -3.44
C THR A 91 -6.43 12.95 -4.38
N TYR A 92 -7.71 13.31 -4.40
CA TYR A 92 -8.76 12.57 -5.10
C TYR A 92 -9.84 13.49 -5.69
N GLY A 93 -10.68 12.91 -6.55
CA GLY A 93 -11.85 13.58 -7.11
C GLY A 93 -11.52 14.63 -8.19
N PRO A 94 -12.54 15.25 -8.79
CA PRO A 94 -12.38 16.11 -9.96
C PRO A 94 -11.44 17.31 -9.68
N ASP A 95 -11.46 17.82 -8.46
CA ASP A 95 -10.68 18.97 -8.02
C ASP A 95 -9.36 18.61 -7.33
N CYS A 96 -9.01 17.31 -7.23
CA CYS A 96 -7.86 16.83 -6.46
C CYS A 96 -7.85 17.33 -5.01
N ASN A 97 -8.95 17.10 -4.30
CA ASN A 97 -9.06 17.39 -2.88
C ASN A 97 -8.12 16.48 -2.07
N ALA A 98 -7.55 16.97 -0.98
CA ALA A 98 -6.70 16.15 -0.12
C ALA A 98 -7.47 14.99 0.51
N CYS A 99 -6.86 13.82 0.54
CA CYS A 99 -7.36 12.68 1.31
C CYS A 99 -7.44 13.02 2.81
N VAL A 100 -8.27 12.29 3.55
CA VAL A 100 -8.26 12.29 5.02
C VAL A 100 -6.83 12.04 5.52
N GLY A 101 -6.37 12.75 6.55
CA GLY A 101 -4.97 12.69 7.01
C GLY A 101 -3.96 13.46 6.15
N GLY A 102 -4.42 14.10 5.06
CA GLY A 102 -3.60 14.94 4.19
C GLY A 102 -2.93 14.18 3.05
N SER A 103 -2.26 14.92 2.17
CA SER A 103 -1.65 14.35 0.96
C SER A 103 -0.34 13.58 1.22
N GLU A 104 0.35 13.88 2.32
CA GLU A 104 1.59 13.21 2.68
C GLU A 104 1.36 11.86 3.38
N ARG A 105 0.29 11.78 4.20
CA ARG A 105 -0.08 10.59 4.96
C ARG A 105 -1.59 10.33 4.84
N PRO A 106 -2.09 9.93 3.64
CA PRO A 106 -3.48 9.56 3.47
C PRO A 106 -3.92 8.54 4.51
N CYS A 107 -5.13 8.71 5.05
CA CYS A 107 -5.71 7.93 6.14
C CYS A 107 -4.79 7.85 7.38
N HIS A 108 -4.09 8.96 7.68
CA HIS A 108 -3.08 9.08 8.73
C HIS A 108 -1.93 8.06 8.60
N GLY A 109 -1.72 7.49 7.42
CA GLY A 109 -0.77 6.40 7.16
C GLY A 109 -1.26 5.01 7.58
N ASN A 110 -2.48 4.89 8.08
CA ASN A 110 -3.06 3.66 8.63
C ASN A 110 -4.19 3.10 7.74
N GLY A 111 -4.25 3.51 6.47
CA GLY A 111 -5.23 2.99 5.52
C GLY A 111 -5.00 3.46 4.09
N LEU A 112 -5.93 3.08 3.22
CA LEU A 112 -5.95 3.43 1.81
C LEU A 112 -7.09 4.42 1.52
N CYS A 113 -6.77 5.51 0.81
CA CYS A 113 -7.74 6.53 0.42
C CYS A 113 -8.41 6.16 -0.90
N ASP A 114 -9.75 6.17 -0.92
CA ASP A 114 -10.52 5.94 -2.14
C ASP A 114 -10.29 7.07 -3.17
N GLY A 115 -9.73 6.70 -4.32
CA GLY A 115 -9.42 7.62 -5.41
C GLY A 115 -8.05 8.28 -5.31
N ASP A 116 -7.15 7.82 -4.44
CA ASP A 116 -5.79 8.38 -4.31
C ASP A 116 -5.06 8.49 -5.66
N GLY A 117 -4.70 9.72 -6.04
CA GLY A 117 -4.00 10.05 -7.27
C GLY A 117 -4.89 10.09 -8.50
N THR A 118 -6.21 9.93 -8.34
CA THR A 118 -7.18 9.86 -9.43
C THR A 118 -8.16 11.03 -9.40
N ARG A 119 -8.78 11.31 -10.55
CA ARG A 119 -9.88 12.29 -10.65
C ARG A 119 -11.24 11.72 -10.19
N GLY A 120 -11.28 10.48 -9.73
CA GLY A 120 -12.45 9.82 -9.18
C GLY A 120 -12.32 9.58 -7.67
N GLY A 121 -13.23 8.76 -7.13
CA GLY A 121 -13.26 8.37 -5.72
C GLY A 121 -13.94 9.38 -4.80
N GLN A 122 -14.19 8.93 -3.57
CA GLN A 122 -14.88 9.65 -2.52
C GLN A 122 -13.95 10.12 -1.40
N GLY A 123 -12.68 9.71 -1.41
CA GLY A 123 -11.69 10.09 -0.38
C GLY A 123 -11.88 9.41 0.97
N THR A 124 -12.78 8.43 1.05
CA THR A 124 -13.01 7.62 2.25
C THR A 124 -11.86 6.65 2.49
N CYS A 125 -11.58 6.35 3.76
CA CYS A 125 -10.50 5.47 4.15
C CYS A 125 -10.94 4.01 4.30
N THR A 126 -10.14 3.09 3.75
CA THR A 126 -10.16 1.67 4.10
C THR A 126 -8.97 1.37 5.00
N CYS A 127 -9.21 1.09 6.28
CA CYS A 127 -8.14 0.96 7.25
C CYS A 127 -7.33 -0.33 7.10
N ASN A 128 -6.05 -0.25 7.43
CA ASN A 128 -5.16 -1.39 7.54
C ASN A 128 -5.59 -2.30 8.70
N HIS A 129 -5.14 -3.56 8.66
CA HIS A 129 -5.38 -4.50 9.77
C HIS A 129 -4.89 -3.92 11.10
N GLY A 130 -5.69 -4.06 12.16
CA GLY A 130 -5.43 -3.45 13.47
C GLY A 130 -6.08 -2.09 13.69
N TYR A 131 -6.52 -1.42 12.62
CA TYR A 131 -7.10 -0.06 12.66
C TYR A 131 -8.56 -0.03 12.19
N GLN A 132 -9.32 0.90 12.74
CA GLN A 132 -10.71 1.17 12.39
C GLN A 132 -11.09 2.65 12.56
N GLY A 133 -12.34 2.96 12.26
CA GLY A 133 -12.88 4.32 12.27
C GLY A 133 -12.64 5.06 10.95
N GLU A 134 -13.28 6.22 10.80
CA GLU A 134 -13.21 7.01 9.56
C GLU A 134 -11.81 7.56 9.29
N LEU A 135 -11.03 7.78 10.36
CA LEU A 135 -9.68 8.35 10.29
C LEU A 135 -8.57 7.28 10.37
N CYS A 136 -8.90 6.01 10.59
CA CYS A 136 -7.94 4.94 10.88
C CYS A 136 -7.00 5.25 12.07
N LEU A 137 -7.55 5.90 13.10
CA LEU A 137 -6.84 6.27 14.33
C LEU A 137 -7.28 5.47 15.56
N ASP A 138 -8.25 4.58 15.39
CA ASP A 138 -8.77 3.75 16.47
C ASP A 138 -8.34 2.30 16.24
N CYS A 139 -8.04 1.58 17.31
CA CYS A 139 -7.65 0.18 17.22
C CYS A 139 -8.88 -0.73 17.22
N VAL A 140 -8.82 -1.82 16.46
CA VAL A 140 -9.84 -2.88 16.49
C VAL A 140 -9.74 -3.72 17.77
N GLU A 141 -10.77 -4.52 18.07
CA GLU A 141 -10.70 -5.50 19.17
C GLU A 141 -9.50 -6.45 18.97
N GLY A 142 -8.79 -6.76 20.05
CA GLY A 142 -7.53 -7.52 20.01
C GLY A 142 -6.29 -6.67 19.73
N TYR A 143 -6.43 -5.35 19.57
CA TYR A 143 -5.32 -4.39 19.50
C TYR A 143 -5.49 -3.30 20.56
N PHE A 144 -4.38 -2.78 21.07
CA PHE A 144 -4.35 -1.63 21.97
C PHE A 144 -3.57 -0.48 21.35
N SER A 145 -3.88 0.73 21.81
CA SER A 145 -3.21 1.95 21.38
C SER A 145 -1.94 2.16 22.20
N GLU A 146 -0.79 1.88 21.62
CA GLU A 146 0.52 2.14 22.24
C GLU A 146 0.83 3.65 22.27
N GLU A 147 0.57 4.33 21.15
CA GLU A 147 0.66 5.78 21.04
C GLU A 147 -0.55 6.31 20.27
N ARG A 148 -1.16 7.41 20.75
CA ARG A 148 -2.24 8.09 20.02
C ARG A 148 -2.24 9.58 20.24
N ASN A 149 -2.34 10.31 19.13
CA ASN A 149 -2.69 11.72 19.07
C ASN A 149 -3.69 11.95 17.93
N ASP A 150 -4.04 13.22 17.68
CA ASP A 150 -5.05 13.59 16.69
C ASP A 150 -4.70 13.22 15.23
N THR A 151 -3.45 12.86 14.95
CA THR A 151 -2.93 12.61 13.58
C THR A 151 -2.09 11.34 13.46
N HIS A 152 -1.94 10.59 14.54
CA HIS A 152 -1.08 9.42 14.60
C HIS A 152 -1.61 8.45 15.64
N ALA A 153 -1.69 7.18 15.25
CA ALA A 153 -2.01 6.08 16.14
C ALA A 153 -1.10 4.90 15.80
N ILE A 154 -0.60 4.23 16.82
CA ILE A 154 0.10 2.95 16.74
C ILE A 154 -0.77 1.91 17.46
N CYS A 155 -1.35 1.01 16.67
CA CYS A 155 -2.13 -0.11 17.19
C CYS A 155 -1.26 -1.36 17.23
N THR A 156 -1.05 -1.88 18.42
CA THR A 156 -0.24 -3.07 18.68
C THR A 156 -1.15 -4.22 19.13
N GLU A 157 -0.88 -5.43 18.65
CA GLU A 157 -1.70 -6.60 18.95
C GLU A 157 -1.60 -6.95 20.45
N CYS A 158 -2.73 -7.33 21.03
CA CYS A 158 -2.79 -7.85 22.38
C CYS A 158 -2.09 -9.22 22.48
N HIS A 159 -1.76 -9.63 23.71
CA HIS A 159 -1.36 -11.01 23.95
C HIS A 159 -2.46 -11.99 23.50
N THR A 160 -2.07 -13.18 23.04
CA THR A 160 -2.99 -14.18 22.46
C THR A 160 -4.12 -14.58 23.41
N SER A 161 -3.90 -14.51 24.72
CA SER A 161 -4.88 -14.79 25.78
C SER A 161 -5.85 -13.63 26.07
N CYS A 162 -5.58 -12.42 25.60
CA CYS A 162 -6.42 -11.24 25.86
C CYS A 162 -7.46 -11.04 24.75
N LYS A 163 -8.74 -10.90 25.12
CA LYS A 163 -9.77 -10.41 24.20
C LYS A 163 -9.60 -8.91 23.94
N THR A 164 -9.36 -8.16 25.02
CA THR A 164 -9.07 -6.72 25.04
C THR A 164 -7.89 -6.49 25.99
N CYS A 165 -7.07 -5.47 25.73
CA CYS A 165 -5.89 -5.21 26.53
C CYS A 165 -5.54 -3.72 26.58
N ALA A 166 -4.76 -3.33 27.59
CA ALA A 166 -4.14 -2.02 27.72
C ALA A 166 -2.62 -2.06 27.43
N GLY A 167 -2.08 -3.24 27.13
CA GLY A 167 -0.65 -3.49 26.94
C GLY A 167 -0.37 -4.84 26.28
N PRO A 168 0.91 -5.14 26.01
CA PRO A 168 1.28 -6.28 25.17
C PRO A 168 1.36 -7.62 25.92
N SER A 169 1.33 -7.63 27.25
CA SER A 169 1.50 -8.86 28.04
C SER A 169 0.17 -9.52 28.39
N ASN A 170 0.21 -10.79 28.80
CA ASN A 170 -0.96 -11.49 29.34
C ASN A 170 -1.44 -10.90 30.69
N GLY A 171 -0.61 -10.09 31.35
CA GLY A 171 -0.98 -9.31 32.54
C GLY A 171 -1.76 -8.04 32.24
N ASP A 172 -1.70 -7.55 31.00
CA ASP A 172 -2.35 -6.31 30.58
C ASP A 172 -3.75 -6.55 29.97
N CYS A 173 -4.28 -7.77 30.11
CA CYS A 173 -5.60 -8.10 29.61
C CYS A 173 -6.70 -7.45 30.47
N GLU A 174 -7.56 -6.66 29.83
CA GLU A 174 -8.79 -6.19 30.45
C GLU A 174 -9.79 -7.35 30.55
N ASP A 175 -9.95 -8.10 29.46
CA ASP A 175 -10.75 -9.33 29.39
C ASP A 175 -9.92 -10.49 28.83
N CYS A 176 -10.02 -11.67 29.46
CA CYS A 176 -9.45 -12.90 28.91
C CYS A 176 -10.32 -13.46 27.77
N LYS A 177 -9.71 -14.10 26.78
CA LYS A 177 -10.45 -14.91 25.78
C LYS A 177 -11.06 -16.15 26.45
N ALA A 178 -12.04 -16.77 25.78
CA ALA A 178 -12.55 -18.07 26.21
C ALA A 178 -11.42 -19.12 26.21
N GLY A 179 -11.43 -20.01 27.21
CA GLY A 179 -10.33 -20.95 27.48
C GLY A 179 -9.20 -20.37 28.34
N TRP A 180 -9.32 -19.11 28.77
CA TRP A 180 -8.35 -18.43 29.63
C TRP A 180 -9.04 -17.82 30.85
N GLU A 181 -8.36 -17.76 31.99
CA GLU A 181 -8.85 -17.14 33.22
C GLU A 181 -7.80 -16.25 33.87
N LYS A 182 -8.25 -15.25 34.65
CA LYS A 182 -7.32 -14.37 35.39
C LYS A 182 -6.78 -15.10 36.61
N ASP A 183 -5.47 -15.13 36.75
CA ASP A 183 -4.79 -15.60 37.95
C ASP A 183 -4.88 -14.58 39.10
N GLN A 184 -4.24 -14.90 40.24
CA GLN A 184 -4.19 -14.01 41.41
C GLN A 184 -3.46 -12.68 41.17
N GLN A 185 -2.61 -12.63 40.14
CA GLN A 185 -1.87 -11.44 39.71
C GLN A 185 -2.62 -10.65 38.64
N GLY A 186 -3.76 -11.16 38.15
CA GLY A 186 -4.57 -10.56 37.10
C GLY A 186 -4.17 -10.95 35.68
N ALA A 187 -3.18 -11.84 35.51
CA ALA A 187 -2.75 -12.32 34.21
C ALA A 187 -3.67 -13.41 33.67
N CYS A 188 -3.98 -13.36 32.37
CA CYS A 188 -4.76 -14.41 31.72
C CYS A 188 -3.87 -15.64 31.48
N ILE A 189 -4.18 -16.72 32.20
CA ILE A 189 -3.56 -18.03 32.10
C ILE A 189 -4.52 -19.02 31.46
N ASP A 190 -3.96 -20.03 30.82
CA ASP A 190 -4.72 -21.09 30.15
C ASP A 190 -5.50 -21.92 31.17
N VAL A 191 -6.77 -22.19 30.89
CA VAL A 191 -7.59 -23.07 31.73
C VAL A 191 -7.32 -24.50 31.29
N ASP A 192 -6.77 -25.32 32.20
CA ASP A 192 -6.61 -26.75 31.91
C ASP A 192 -7.95 -27.48 32.07
N GLU A 193 -8.72 -27.58 30.97
CA GLU A 193 -10.01 -28.25 31.01
C GLU A 193 -9.89 -29.77 31.24
N CYS A 194 -8.72 -30.36 31.00
CA CYS A 194 -8.46 -31.77 31.29
C CYS A 194 -8.28 -32.05 32.79
N SER A 195 -7.90 -31.03 33.58
CA SER A 195 -7.77 -31.11 35.03
C SER A 195 -9.06 -30.79 35.79
N ALA A 196 -10.17 -30.54 35.08
CA ALA A 196 -11.48 -30.30 35.69
C ALA A 196 -12.04 -31.55 36.38
N GLU A 197 -12.92 -31.38 37.38
CA GLU A 197 -13.59 -32.49 38.09
C GLU A 197 -14.36 -33.42 37.13
N SER A 198 -14.89 -32.86 36.05
CA SER A 198 -15.49 -33.60 34.94
C SER A 198 -14.82 -33.14 33.64
N PRO A 199 -13.77 -33.84 33.16
CA PRO A 199 -13.11 -33.51 31.90
C PRO A 199 -14.11 -33.53 30.73
N PRO A 200 -13.92 -32.68 29.72
CA PRO A 200 -14.90 -32.50 28.63
C PRO A 200 -14.90 -33.64 27.58
N CYS A 201 -13.93 -34.57 27.64
CA CYS A 201 -13.82 -35.71 26.75
C CYS A 201 -14.68 -36.90 27.21
N LYS A 202 -14.99 -37.83 26.31
CA LYS A 202 -15.67 -39.09 26.67
C LYS A 202 -14.74 -40.00 27.48
N GLU A 203 -15.31 -40.96 28.22
CA GLU A 203 -14.55 -41.89 29.09
C GLU A 203 -13.48 -42.72 28.35
N ASP A 204 -13.64 -42.93 27.04
CA ASP A 204 -12.71 -43.71 26.20
C ASP A 204 -11.68 -42.86 25.44
N GLN A 205 -11.69 -41.54 25.63
CA GLN A 205 -10.81 -40.59 24.92
C GLN A 205 -9.72 -40.03 25.83
N LEU A 206 -8.54 -39.78 25.27
CA LEU A 206 -7.47 -39.08 25.95
C LEU A 206 -7.66 -37.57 25.80
N CYS A 207 -7.82 -36.88 26.93
CA CYS A 207 -7.82 -35.41 26.97
C CYS A 207 -6.40 -34.86 26.90
N VAL A 208 -6.17 -33.90 26.02
CA VAL A 208 -4.90 -33.16 25.88
C VAL A 208 -5.19 -31.67 25.92
N ASN A 209 -4.71 -30.99 26.96
CA ASN A 209 -4.82 -29.54 27.09
C ASN A 209 -3.97 -28.82 26.03
N THR A 210 -4.47 -27.70 25.50
CA THR A 210 -3.81 -26.88 24.47
C THR A 210 -4.05 -25.40 24.76
N ASP A 211 -3.17 -24.49 24.34
CA ASP A 211 -3.37 -23.06 24.62
C ASP A 211 -4.74 -22.54 24.12
N GLY A 212 -5.60 -22.17 25.07
CA GLY A 212 -6.96 -21.68 24.90
C GLY A 212 -8.01 -22.74 24.60
N SER A 213 -7.71 -24.04 24.68
CA SER A 213 -8.66 -25.12 24.37
C SER A 213 -8.16 -26.52 24.78
N TYR A 214 -8.85 -27.57 24.35
CA TYR A 214 -8.43 -28.95 24.55
C TYR A 214 -8.69 -29.80 23.31
N SER A 215 -8.01 -30.95 23.23
CA SER A 215 -8.20 -31.95 22.18
C SER A 215 -8.49 -33.32 22.81
N CYS A 216 -9.56 -33.98 22.35
CA CYS A 216 -9.88 -35.35 22.70
C CYS A 216 -9.42 -36.30 21.60
N LYS A 217 -8.60 -37.29 21.94
CA LYS A 217 -8.05 -38.28 21.00
C LYS A 217 -8.56 -39.68 21.28
#